data_AF-A0A349TMQ4-F1
#
_entry.id   AF-A0A349TMQ4-F1
#
_cell.length_a   1.000
_cell.length_b   1.000
_cell.length_c   1.000
_cell.angle_alpha   90.00
_cell.angle_beta   90.00
_cell.angle_gamma   90.00
#
_symmetry.space_group_name_H-M   'P 1'
#
loop_
_entity.id
_entity.type
_entity.pdbx_description
1 polymer ?
#
loop_
_entity_poly.entity_id
_entity_poly.type
_entity_poly.pdbx_seq_one_letter_code
_entity_poly.pdbx_strand_id
1 'polypeptide(L)'
;GGGGGGGDGGNTATATNYFDPATGLLNIKVDAGASGLLSLALRLESENPIIIQAQPETVSTLTETEEGISTFDASTSNLTIPEIEISGQIAYRNVVFRLTDPENLFFTLISAGTP
;
A
#
# COMPACT_ATOMS: atom_id res chain seq x y z
N GLY A 1 35.48 -14.04 31.67
CA GLY A 1 35.16 -14.40 30.28
C GLY A 1 33.72 -14.00 30.08
N GLY A 2 33.40 -13.07 29.18
CA GLY A 2 33.59 -13.18 27.74
C GLY A 2 32.38 -13.94 27.21
N GLY A 3 31.50 -13.42 26.36
CA GLY A 3 31.55 -12.28 25.45
C GLY A 3 30.85 -12.71 24.16
N GLY A 4 30.09 -11.81 23.53
CA GLY A 4 29.53 -11.95 22.18
C GLY A 4 28.01 -12.15 22.19
N GLY A 5 27.15 -11.28 21.65
CA GLY A 5 27.37 -10.20 20.69
C GLY A 5 26.57 -10.49 19.42
N GLY A 6 25.78 -9.51 18.96
CA GLY A 6 25.15 -9.48 17.63
C GLY A 6 23.64 -9.78 17.65
N GLY A 7 22.75 -8.85 17.36
CA GLY A 7 22.96 -7.49 16.90
C GLY A 7 21.70 -6.66 17.06
N ASP A 8 21.92 -5.36 17.00
CA ASP A 8 20.89 -4.37 16.72
C ASP A 8 20.14 -4.79 15.46
N GLY A 9 18.94 -5.35 15.60
CA GLY A 9 17.93 -5.34 14.54
C GLY A 9 17.35 -3.94 14.42
N GLY A 10 18.22 -2.95 14.22
CA GLY A 10 17.90 -1.53 14.17
C GLY A 10 16.71 -1.30 13.26
N ASN A 11 15.61 -0.88 13.89
CA ASN A 11 14.46 -0.18 13.36
C ASN A 11 14.04 -0.51 11.92
N THR A 12 12.86 -1.07 11.74
CA THR A 12 12.15 -0.83 10.49
C THR A 12 10.71 -0.51 10.84
N ALA A 13 10.39 0.78 10.95
CA ALA A 13 9.01 1.19 10.76
C ALA A 13 8.49 0.42 9.54
N THR A 14 7.45 -0.39 9.71
CA THR A 14 6.74 -0.99 8.58
C THR A 14 6.43 0.16 7.65
N ALA A 15 6.96 0.11 6.41
CA ALA A 15 6.69 1.15 5.44
C ALA A 15 5.19 1.46 5.42
N THR A 16 4.83 2.71 5.19
CA THR A 16 3.44 3.19 5.19
C THR A 16 2.53 2.31 4.34
N ASN A 17 3.08 1.75 3.26
CA ASN A 17 2.43 0.76 2.42
C ASN A 17 3.32 -0.49 2.30
N TYR A 18 2.79 -1.66 2.64
CA TYR A 18 3.55 -2.91 2.66
C TYR A 18 2.70 -4.11 2.26
N PHE A 19 3.30 -5.04 1.54
CA PHE A 19 2.71 -6.34 1.25
C PHE A 19 3.01 -7.33 2.37
N ASP A 20 1.97 -7.93 2.92
CA ASP A 20 2.09 -9.01 3.88
C ASP A 20 1.96 -10.38 3.19
N PRO A 21 3.05 -11.14 3.04
CA PRO A 21 3.01 -12.44 2.38
C PRO A 21 2.25 -13.52 3.17
N ALA A 22 2.01 -13.31 4.48
CA ALA A 22 1.23 -14.26 5.28
C ALA A 22 -0.27 -14.16 4.99
N THR A 23 -0.76 -12.96 4.70
CA THR A 23 -2.17 -12.70 4.39
C THR A 23 -2.45 -12.55 2.90
N GLY A 24 -1.42 -12.28 2.09
CA GLY A 24 -1.56 -11.99 0.67
C GLY A 24 -2.18 -10.62 0.38
N LEU A 25 -2.12 -9.71 1.36
CA LEU A 25 -2.73 -8.38 1.29
C LEU A 25 -1.67 -7.29 1.21
N LEU A 26 -1.92 -6.29 0.36
CA LEU A 26 -1.18 -5.04 0.36
C LEU A 26 -1.90 -4.06 1.30
N ASN A 27 -1.29 -3.77 2.43
CA ASN A 27 -1.80 -2.83 3.42
C ASN A 27 -1.32 -1.42 3.07
N ILE A 28 -2.23 -0.46 2.99
CA ILE A 28 -1.90 0.93 2.64
C ILE A 28 -2.55 1.90 3.62
N LYS A 29 -1.93 3.06 3.77
CA LYS A 29 -2.59 4.27 4.25
C LYS A 29 -2.78 5.22 3.08
N VAL A 30 -3.94 5.86 2.99
CA VAL A 30 -4.33 6.69 1.87
C VAL A 30 -4.98 7.98 2.32
N ASP A 31 -4.56 9.09 1.73
CA ASP A 31 -5.35 10.30 1.67
C ASP A 31 -6.37 10.15 0.53
N ALA A 32 -7.63 9.93 0.89
CA ALA A 32 -8.74 9.75 -0.04
C ALA A 32 -9.47 11.07 -0.35
N GLY A 33 -8.83 12.22 -0.10
CA GLY A 33 -9.38 13.54 -0.37
C GLY A 33 -10.60 13.83 0.51
N ALA A 34 -11.76 14.03 -0.12
CA ALA A 34 -13.00 14.35 0.61
C ALA A 34 -13.45 13.22 1.56
N SER A 35 -13.03 11.99 1.32
CA SER A 35 -13.29 10.84 2.20
C SER A 35 -12.38 10.79 3.43
N GLY A 36 -11.38 11.67 3.50
CA GLY A 36 -10.43 11.77 4.60
C GLY A 36 -9.27 10.77 4.50
N LEU A 37 -8.57 10.60 5.62
CA LEU A 37 -7.42 9.73 5.75
C LEU A 37 -7.87 8.34 6.21
N LEU A 38 -7.46 7.30 5.50
CA LEU A 38 -7.90 5.92 5.72
C LEU A 38 -6.71 4.96 5.72
N SER A 39 -6.82 3.86 6.45
CA SER A 39 -6.02 2.66 6.24
C SER A 39 -6.92 1.53 5.74
N LEU A 40 -6.44 0.75 4.78
CA LEU A 40 -7.17 -0.38 4.22
C LEU A 40 -6.22 -1.41 3.61
N ALA A 41 -6.72 -2.61 3.39
CA ALA A 41 -6.06 -3.66 2.65
C ALA A 41 -6.55 -3.73 1.20
N LEU A 42 -5.64 -4.12 0.31
CA LEU A 42 -5.86 -4.41 -1.09
C LEU A 42 -5.55 -5.88 -1.34
N ARG A 43 -6.43 -6.59 -2.04
CA ARG A 43 -6.26 -8.00 -2.45
C ARG A 43 -5.91 -8.08 -3.93
N LEU A 44 -4.97 -8.93 -4.30
CA LEU A 44 -4.69 -9.23 -5.71
C LEU A 44 -5.74 -10.19 -6.27
N GLU A 45 -6.44 -9.76 -7.32
CA GLU A 45 -7.50 -10.55 -7.98
C GLU A 45 -7.03 -11.20 -9.29
N SER A 46 -6.11 -10.53 -9.99
CA SER A 46 -5.57 -11.01 -11.26
C SER A 46 -4.15 -10.47 -11.44
N GLU A 47 -3.29 -11.25 -12.10
CA GLU A 47 -1.92 -10.89 -12.44
C GLU A 47 -1.75 -10.43 -13.89
N ASN A 48 -2.71 -10.72 -14.78
CA ASN A 48 -2.61 -10.32 -16.19
C ASN A 48 -3.98 -9.98 -16.82
N PRO A 49 -4.40 -8.70 -16.81
CA PRO A 49 -3.70 -7.55 -16.22
C PRO A 49 -3.68 -7.63 -14.68
N ILE A 50 -2.78 -6.86 -14.05
CA ILE A 50 -2.75 -6.72 -12.60
C ILE A 50 -4.01 -5.96 -12.14
N ILE A 51 -4.86 -6.63 -11.37
CA ILE A 51 -6.09 -6.09 -10.78
C ILE A 51 -6.03 -6.32 -9.28
N ILE A 52 -6.29 -5.25 -8.52
CA ILE A 52 -6.43 -5.30 -7.07
C ILE A 52 -7.84 -4.87 -6.65
N GLN A 53 -8.31 -5.39 -5.52
CA GLN A 53 -9.57 -5.03 -4.92
C GLN A 53 -9.35 -4.40 -3.55
N ALA A 54 -9.87 -3.19 -3.32
CA ALA A 54 -9.95 -2.62 -1.98
C ALA A 54 -10.93 -3.41 -1.11
N GLN A 55 -10.55 -3.73 0.13
CA GLN A 55 -11.35 -4.54 1.05
C GLN A 55 -12.07 -3.63 2.08
N PRO A 56 -13.36 -3.28 1.90
CA PRO A 56 -14.06 -2.30 2.73
C PRO A 56 -14.11 -2.66 4.22
N GLU A 57 -14.16 -3.95 4.52
CA GLU A 57 -14.20 -4.49 5.88
C GLU A 57 -12.91 -4.24 6.68
N THR A 58 -11.83 -3.87 5.99
CA THR A 58 -10.53 -3.54 6.60
C THR A 58 -10.33 -2.05 6.83
N VAL A 59 -11.28 -1.22 6.40
CA VAL A 59 -11.15 0.23 6.47
C VAL A 59 -11.14 0.70 7.92
N SER A 60 -10.14 1.49 8.26
CA SER A 60 -10.08 2.27 9.51
C SER A 60 -9.75 3.72 9.19
N THR A 61 -10.33 4.65 9.95
CA THR A 61 -10.03 6.08 9.82
C THR A 61 -8.70 6.41 10.50
N LEU A 62 -7.99 7.37 9.93
CA LEU A 62 -6.76 7.93 10.49
C LEU A 62 -7.00 9.38 10.91
N THR A 63 -6.29 9.83 11.95
CA THR A 63 -6.41 11.21 12.47
C THR A 63 -5.35 12.16 11.93
N GLU A 64 -4.26 11.63 11.39
CA GLU A 64 -3.15 12.41 10.85
C GLU A 64 -2.52 11.72 9.64
N THR A 65 -1.80 12.50 8.84
CA THR A 65 -1.04 12.02 7.68
C THR A 65 0.38 11.65 8.10
N GLU A 66 1.05 10.86 7.27
CA GLU A 66 2.45 10.49 7.47
C GLU A 66 3.22 10.46 6.15
N GLU A 67 4.54 10.43 6.25
CA GLU A 67 5.41 10.30 5.08
C GLU A 67 5.12 8.99 4.34
N GLY A 68 5.09 9.03 3.02
CA GLY A 68 4.82 7.86 2.19
C GLY A 68 3.35 7.44 2.12
N ILE A 69 2.40 8.23 2.67
CA ILE A 69 0.98 7.98 2.49
C ILE A 69 0.60 7.94 1.01
N SER A 70 -0.23 6.98 0.64
CA SER A 70 -0.83 6.91 -0.70
C SER A 70 -1.81 8.06 -0.91
N THR A 71 -2.08 8.42 -2.16
CA THR A 71 -3.07 9.46 -2.50
C THR A 71 -4.06 8.92 -3.51
N PHE A 72 -5.35 9.17 -3.28
CA PHE A 72 -6.40 8.91 -4.25
C PHE A 72 -6.95 10.21 -4.81
N ASP A 73 -6.82 10.38 -6.13
CA ASP A 73 -7.35 11.51 -6.86
C ASP A 73 -8.68 11.13 -7.54
N ALA A 74 -9.78 11.64 -6.99
CA ALA A 74 -11.13 11.40 -7.51
C ALA A 74 -11.38 11.99 -8.91
N SER A 75 -10.57 12.96 -9.37
CA SER A 75 -10.71 13.53 -10.71
C SER A 75 -10.15 12.62 -11.80
N THR A 76 -9.11 11.85 -11.46
CA THR A 76 -8.45 10.90 -12.38
C THR A 76 -8.76 9.44 -12.07
N SER A 77 -9.43 9.17 -10.95
CA SER A 77 -9.66 7.84 -10.38
C SER A 77 -8.37 7.08 -10.09
N ASN A 78 -7.26 7.79 -9.86
CA ASN A 78 -5.95 7.18 -9.65
C ASN A 78 -5.63 7.09 -8.16
N LEU A 79 -5.24 5.90 -7.73
CA LEU A 79 -4.54 5.63 -6.48
C LEU A 79 -3.04 5.60 -6.77
N THR A 80 -2.29 6.52 -6.17
CA THR A 80 -0.83 6.57 -6.24
C THR A 80 -0.23 6.08 -4.92
N ILE A 81 0.61 5.06 -5.00
CA ILE A 81 1.33 4.48 -3.87
C ILE A 81 2.82 4.84 -4.03
N PRO A 82 3.37 5.74 -3.20
CA PRO A 82 4.74 6.23 -3.37
C PRO A 82 5.79 5.13 -3.34
N GLU A 83 5.71 4.24 -2.35
CA GLU A 83 6.60 3.10 -2.18
C GLU A 83 5.81 1.90 -1.66
N ILE A 84 6.13 0.70 -2.15
CA ILE A 84 5.63 -0.57 -1.64
C ILE A 84 6.80 -1.37 -1.11
N GLU A 85 6.74 -1.71 0.17
CA GLU A 85 7.68 -2.64 0.79
C GLU A 85 7.19 -4.07 0.67
N ILE A 86 8.10 -4.99 0.32
CA ILE A 86 7.88 -6.43 0.36
C ILE A 86 9.04 -7.04 1.14
N SER A 87 8.73 -7.74 2.23
CA SER A 87 9.74 -8.43 3.06
C SER A 87 10.89 -7.50 3.54
N GLY A 88 10.56 -6.28 3.93
CA GLY A 88 11.53 -5.30 4.45
C GLY A 88 12.37 -4.60 3.38
N GLN A 89 12.03 -4.74 2.09
CA GLN A 89 12.71 -4.09 0.97
C GLN A 89 11.70 -3.31 0.12
N ILE A 90 12.03 -2.07 -0.26
CA ILE A 90 11.24 -1.32 -1.23
C ILE A 90 11.33 -2.05 -2.57
N ALA A 91 10.21 -2.63 -3.01
CA ALA A 91 10.12 -3.42 -4.23
C ALA A 91 9.59 -2.61 -5.41
N TYR A 92 8.75 -1.61 -5.13
CA TYR A 92 8.17 -0.75 -6.15
C TYR A 92 8.09 0.70 -5.67
N ARG A 93 8.13 1.63 -6.63
CA ARG A 93 8.00 3.07 -6.43
C ARG A 93 7.01 3.66 -7.42
N ASN A 94 6.33 4.73 -7.03
CA ASN A 94 5.39 5.47 -7.87
C ASN A 94 4.38 4.53 -8.57
N VAL A 95 3.78 3.62 -7.79
CA VAL A 95 2.81 2.67 -8.31
C VAL A 95 1.48 3.40 -8.49
N VAL A 96 0.90 3.30 -9.68
CA VAL A 96 -0.37 3.95 -10.02
C VAL A 96 -1.37 2.88 -10.43
N PHE A 97 -2.47 2.83 -9.68
CA PHE A 97 -3.65 2.02 -9.98
C PHE A 97 -4.80 2.95 -10.35
N ARG A 98 -5.64 2.56 -11.31
CA ARG A 98 -6.86 3.31 -11.64
C ARG A 98 -8.08 2.51 -11.24
N LEU A 99 -9.01 3.14 -10.52
CA LEU A 99 -10.32 2.56 -10.22
C LEU A 99 -11.08 2.36 -11.53
N THR A 100 -11.24 1.10 -11.92
CA THR A 100 -11.89 0.69 -13.17
C THR A 100 -13.28 0.12 -12.94
N ASP A 101 -13.56 -0.38 -11.75
CA ASP A 101 -14.88 -0.83 -11.32
C ASP A 101 -15.17 -0.26 -9.92
N PRO A 102 -15.93 0.85 -9.82
CA PRO A 102 -16.25 1.48 -8.54
C PRO A 102 -17.25 0.68 -7.70
N GLU A 103 -18.06 -0.18 -8.31
CA GLU A 103 -19.06 -0.99 -7.59
C GLU A 103 -18.37 -2.11 -6.82
N ASN A 104 -17.37 -2.75 -7.43
CA ASN A 104 -16.57 -3.81 -6.80
C ASN A 104 -15.26 -3.32 -6.19
N LEU A 105 -14.94 -2.03 -6.34
CA LEU A 105 -13.68 -1.41 -5.93
C LEU A 105 -12.44 -2.05 -6.55
N PHE A 106 -12.53 -2.42 -7.84
CA PHE A 106 -11.39 -2.93 -8.59
C PHE A 106 -10.57 -1.81 -9.19
N PHE A 107 -9.27 -1.87 -8.94
CA PHE A 107 -8.29 -1.02 -9.57
C PHE A 107 -7.40 -1.84 -10.50
N THR A 108 -7.17 -1.31 -11.69
CA THR A 108 -6.24 -1.89 -12.67
C THR A 108 -4.92 -1.15 -12.61
N LEU A 109 -3.80 -1.88 -12.62
CA LEU A 109 -2.47 -1.27 -12.66
C LEU A 109 -2.28 -0.45 -13.94
N ILE A 110 -1.80 0.78 -13.78
CA ILE A 110 -1.43 1.68 -14.88
C ILE A 110 0.08 1.71 -15.06
N SER A 111 0.82 1.86 -13.97
CA SER A 111 2.29 1.89 -13.98
C SER A 111 2.86 1.48 -12.64
N ALA A 112 4.05 0.88 -12.66
CA ALA A 112 4.85 0.62 -11.48
C ALA A 112 6.31 0.93 -11.80
N GLY A 113 6.92 1.83 -11.01
CA GLY A 113 8.36 2.07 -11.06
C GLY A 113 9.12 1.00 -10.28
N THR A 114 10.34 0.72 -10.72
CA THR A 114 11.30 -0.08 -9.95
C THR A 114 12.08 0.83 -8.98
N PRO A 115 12.68 0.27 -7.91
CA PRO A 115 13.42 1.04 -6.90
C PRO A 115 14.56 1.89 -7.46
#